data_AF-A0A961ANX2-F1
#
_entry.id   AF-A0A961ANX2-F1
#
_cell.length_a   1.000
_cell.length_b   1.000
_cell.length_c   1.000
_cell.angle_alpha   90.00
_cell.angle_beta   90.00
_cell.angle_gamma   90.00
#
_symmetry.space_group_name_H-M   'P 1'
#
loop_
_entity.id
_entity.type
_entity.pdbx_description
1 polymer ?
#
loop_
_entity_poly.entity_id
_entity_poly.type
_entity_poly.pdbx_seq_one_letter_code
_entity_poly.pdbx_strand_id
1 'polypeptide(L)'
;MPTDDSNLPSDPAPATEVRGRWLPFLLFAVALGFVISVLFISLRPRVPTADPKPALSAAPALPSPKSDSTDAGTPALSRRVRGTVRVAGNEAAVVALPGQTPGTNLLISVTPFPMPDGTVQMSIREAQLSESAIDLADGGELFPDSFEPDRVNAIPIPRVESFREVTEWLTTTTWISYPTMVARDGESAHFVSKISKPGAPEDDWLGKSYEIRTKSLTDGGFQIDVDLDLRELK
;
A
#
# COMPACT_ATOMS: atom_id res chain seq x y z
N MET A 1 21.98 -63.98 -57.96
CA MET A 1 22.71 -62.87 -58.61
C MET A 1 21.93 -62.49 -59.87
N PRO A 2 21.70 -61.21 -60.17
CA PRO A 2 22.51 -60.04 -59.82
C PRO A 2 21.85 -59.03 -58.87
N THR A 3 22.71 -58.26 -58.22
CA THR A 3 22.51 -57.01 -57.47
C THR A 3 22.29 -55.85 -58.45
N ASP A 4 21.45 -54.88 -58.08
CA ASP A 4 21.54 -53.53 -58.63
C ASP A 4 21.29 -52.50 -57.51
N ASP A 5 22.40 -51.92 -57.08
CA ASP A 5 22.50 -50.73 -56.22
C ASP A 5 22.25 -49.51 -57.09
N SER A 6 21.19 -48.74 -56.83
CA SER A 6 21.08 -47.32 -57.19
C SER A 6 19.73 -46.74 -56.78
N ASN A 7 19.69 -45.96 -55.70
CA ASN A 7 19.05 -44.63 -55.65
C ASN A 7 18.90 -44.14 -54.21
N LEU A 8 19.95 -43.48 -53.73
CA LEU A 8 19.86 -42.46 -52.69
C LEU A 8 19.56 -41.12 -53.37
N PRO A 9 18.52 -40.40 -52.95
CA PRO A 9 18.53 -38.94 -52.96
C PRO A 9 18.55 -38.48 -51.48
N SER A 10 19.56 -37.77 -50.99
CA SER A 10 20.05 -36.42 -51.30
C SER A 10 19.96 -35.64 -49.99
N ASP A 11 21.03 -34.92 -49.67
CA ASP A 11 21.28 -34.14 -48.44
C ASP A 11 20.07 -33.46 -47.78
N PRO A 12 20.03 -33.38 -46.43
CA PRO A 12 19.24 -32.37 -45.75
C PRO A 12 19.83 -30.97 -46.02
N ALA A 13 18.95 -30.06 -46.42
CA ALA A 13 19.25 -28.65 -46.68
C ALA A 13 20.07 -27.97 -45.56
N PRO A 14 20.92 -26.99 -45.89
CA PRO A 14 21.71 -26.27 -44.89
C PRO A 14 20.77 -25.51 -43.94
N ALA A 15 21.00 -25.68 -42.64
CA ALA A 15 20.36 -24.89 -41.60
C ALA A 15 20.64 -23.40 -41.85
N THR A 16 19.65 -22.70 -42.38
CA THR A 16 19.72 -21.26 -42.60
C THR A 16 19.90 -20.55 -41.27
N GLU A 17 21.02 -19.87 -41.20
CA GLU A 17 21.55 -19.01 -40.16
C GLU A 17 20.55 -17.91 -39.73
N VAL A 18 19.73 -18.17 -38.72
CA VAL A 18 18.84 -17.15 -38.09
C VAL A 18 19.57 -16.37 -36.99
N ARG A 19 20.89 -16.15 -37.12
CA ARG A 19 21.69 -15.46 -36.08
C ARG A 19 21.99 -13.98 -36.37
N GLY A 20 21.76 -13.50 -37.60
CA GLY A 20 22.13 -12.12 -37.98
C GLY A 20 21.04 -11.06 -37.92
N ARG A 21 19.74 -11.42 -37.88
CA ARG A 21 18.66 -10.45 -38.15
C ARG A 21 18.13 -9.70 -36.92
N TRP A 22 18.39 -10.19 -35.72
CA TRP A 22 17.88 -9.59 -34.46
C TRP A 22 18.89 -8.68 -33.76
N LEU A 23 20.17 -8.76 -34.14
CA LEU A 23 21.23 -7.92 -33.58
C LEU A 23 20.97 -6.40 -33.75
N PRO A 24 20.49 -5.88 -34.91
CA PRO A 24 20.21 -4.46 -35.02
C PRO A 24 19.02 -4.02 -34.15
N PHE A 25 18.04 -4.88 -33.91
CA PHE A 25 16.90 -4.58 -33.03
C PHE A 25 17.31 -4.50 -31.55
N LEU A 26 18.21 -5.38 -31.11
CA LEU A 26 18.77 -5.34 -29.75
C LEU A 26 19.60 -4.07 -29.52
N LEU A 27 20.46 -3.71 -30.48
CA LEU A 27 21.26 -2.49 -30.40
C LEU A 27 20.37 -1.23 -30.39
N PHE A 28 19.29 -1.21 -31.17
CA PHE A 28 18.32 -0.12 -31.15
C PHE A 28 17.60 -0.01 -29.81
N ALA A 29 17.16 -1.11 -29.21
CA ALA A 29 16.50 -1.12 -27.91
C ALA A 29 17.42 -0.60 -26.78
N VAL A 30 18.70 -1.01 -26.80
CA VAL A 30 19.70 -0.53 -25.84
C VAL A 30 19.98 0.97 -26.02
N ALA A 31 20.15 1.43 -27.27
CA ALA A 31 20.34 2.84 -27.56
C ALA A 31 19.13 3.69 -27.14
N LEU A 32 17.92 3.21 -27.41
CA LEU A 32 16.68 3.89 -27.02
C LEU A 32 16.54 3.97 -25.50
N GLY A 33 16.82 2.89 -24.78
CA GLY A 33 16.84 2.87 -23.31
C GLY A 33 17.85 3.85 -22.73
N PHE A 34 19.04 3.96 -23.35
CA PHE A 34 20.07 4.91 -22.93
C PHE A 34 19.64 6.37 -23.14
N VAL A 35 19.04 6.69 -24.30
CA VAL A 35 18.53 8.04 -24.60
C VAL A 35 17.41 8.42 -23.63
N ILE A 36 16.46 7.52 -23.37
CA ILE A 36 15.36 7.76 -22.41
C ILE A 36 15.93 7.98 -20.99
N SER A 37 16.92 7.20 -20.58
CA SER A 37 17.57 7.34 -19.27
C SER A 37 18.28 8.68 -19.11
N VAL A 38 19.05 9.12 -20.12
CA VAL A 38 19.72 10.42 -20.12
C VAL A 38 18.72 11.58 -20.11
N LEU A 39 17.61 11.44 -20.84
CA LEU A 39 16.53 12.43 -20.85
C LEU A 39 15.91 12.56 -19.45
N PHE A 40 15.63 11.44 -18.78
CA PHE A 40 15.06 11.43 -17.42
C PHE A 40 16.00 12.05 -16.37
N ILE A 41 17.31 11.84 -16.50
CA ILE A 41 18.30 12.48 -15.61
C ILE A 41 18.34 14.00 -15.87
N SER A 42 18.23 14.41 -17.14
CA SER A 42 18.33 15.82 -17.54
C SER A 42 17.06 16.64 -17.21
N LEU A 43 15.88 15.99 -17.15
CA LEU A 43 14.62 16.63 -16.78
C LEU A 43 14.33 16.66 -15.27
N ARG A 44 15.26 16.21 -14.41
CA ARG A 44 15.10 16.40 -12.96
C ARG A 44 15.06 17.91 -12.66
N PRO A 45 13.98 18.43 -12.04
CA PRO A 45 13.95 19.82 -11.60
C PRO A 45 15.12 20.08 -10.66
N ARG A 46 15.96 21.07 -10.99
CA ARG A 46 16.99 21.53 -10.05
C ARG A 46 16.27 22.10 -8.82
N VAL A 47 16.56 21.51 -7.66
CA VAL A 47 16.15 22.05 -6.35
C VAL A 47 16.58 23.52 -6.30
N PRO A 48 15.66 24.48 -6.02
CA PRO A 48 16.06 25.87 -5.89
C PRO A 48 16.99 25.99 -4.68
N THR A 49 18.22 26.45 -4.93
CA THR A 49 19.17 26.89 -3.91
C THR A 49 18.55 28.10 -3.21
N ALA A 50 18.26 27.98 -1.91
CA ALA A 50 17.74 29.07 -1.10
C ALA A 50 18.84 30.13 -0.88
N ASP A 51 18.63 31.33 -1.40
CA ASP A 51 19.41 32.52 -1.02
C ASP A 51 19.05 32.98 0.41
N PRO A 52 20.00 33.54 1.18
CA PRO A 52 19.79 33.91 2.57
C PRO A 52 19.08 35.27 2.66
N LYS A 53 17.90 35.32 3.32
CA LYS A 53 17.22 36.59 3.62
C LYS A 53 17.65 37.13 5.00
N PRO A 54 17.89 38.45 5.17
CA PRO A 54 18.41 39.03 6.41
C PRO A 54 17.33 39.23 7.49
N ALA A 55 17.80 39.28 8.73
CA ALA A 55 17.07 39.46 9.99
C ALA A 55 16.44 40.85 10.19
N LEU A 56 15.25 40.86 10.80
CA LEU A 56 14.60 41.91 11.62
C LEU A 56 13.23 41.31 12.03
N SER A 57 12.62 41.47 13.21
CA SER A 57 12.90 42.09 14.50
C SER A 57 11.81 41.57 15.47
N ALA A 58 12.09 41.59 16.76
CA ALA A 58 11.41 40.89 17.87
C ALA A 58 9.94 41.24 18.19
N ALA A 59 9.20 40.25 18.73
CA ALA A 59 8.51 40.23 20.06
C ALA A 59 7.35 39.20 20.12
N PRO A 60 6.87 38.76 21.31
CA PRO A 60 7.55 38.25 22.50
C PRO A 60 7.30 36.73 22.71
N ALA A 61 8.19 36.09 23.49
CA ALA A 61 8.23 34.65 23.73
C ALA A 61 7.01 34.10 24.51
N LEU A 62 6.42 33.00 24.01
CA LEU A 62 5.60 32.09 24.83
C LEU A 62 6.53 31.12 25.60
N PRO A 63 6.18 30.75 26.84
CA PRO A 63 7.07 29.98 27.72
C PRO A 63 7.30 28.56 27.18
N SER A 64 8.57 28.18 27.06
CA SER A 64 8.99 26.80 26.84
C SER A 64 8.47 25.92 27.99
N PRO A 65 7.79 24.79 27.73
CA PRO A 65 7.42 23.89 28.82
C PRO A 65 8.70 23.25 29.35
N LYS A 66 8.93 23.48 30.65
CA LYS A 66 9.99 22.82 31.43
C LYS A 66 9.85 21.31 31.30
N SER A 67 10.97 20.68 30.96
CA SER A 67 11.21 19.26 31.16
C SER A 67 11.13 18.98 32.66
N ASP A 68 10.01 18.40 33.10
CA ASP A 68 9.96 17.64 34.34
C ASP A 68 10.05 16.15 33.96
N SER A 69 11.20 15.57 34.30
CA SER A 69 11.39 14.13 34.41
C SER A 69 10.42 13.62 35.48
N THR A 70 9.33 13.03 35.02
CA THR A 70 8.47 12.17 35.82
C THR A 70 8.36 10.85 35.07
N ASP A 71 8.67 9.76 35.78
CA ASP A 71 8.47 8.36 35.40
C ASP A 71 7.42 8.20 34.29
N ALA A 72 7.89 8.02 33.05
CA ALA A 72 7.03 7.70 31.93
C ALA A 72 6.65 6.22 32.06
N GLY A 73 5.66 5.93 32.90
CA GLY A 73 4.86 4.74 32.74
C GLY A 73 4.37 4.75 31.29
N THR A 74 4.86 3.81 30.49
CA THR A 74 4.50 3.63 29.08
C THR A 74 2.97 3.73 28.99
N PRO A 75 2.40 4.75 28.33
CA PRO A 75 0.96 4.82 28.19
C PRO A 75 0.52 3.55 27.46
N ALA A 76 -0.38 2.77 28.06
CA ALA A 76 -0.98 1.62 27.42
C ALA A 76 -1.48 2.08 26.04
N LEU A 77 -1.00 1.46 24.98
CA LEU A 77 -1.34 1.76 23.58
C LEU A 77 -2.77 1.28 23.30
N SER A 78 -3.77 1.83 24.00
CA SER A 78 -5.18 1.65 23.66
C SER A 78 -5.63 2.78 22.75
N ARG A 79 -5.85 2.50 21.46
CA ARG A 79 -6.42 3.46 20.52
C ARG A 79 -7.62 2.84 19.83
N ARG A 80 -8.75 3.55 19.89
CA ARG A 80 -9.97 3.14 19.21
C ARG A 80 -10.33 4.14 18.13
N VAL A 81 -10.60 3.64 16.93
CA VAL A 81 -11.03 4.44 15.79
C VAL A 81 -12.39 3.94 15.36
N ARG A 82 -13.34 4.88 15.24
CA ARG A 82 -14.68 4.57 14.79
C ARG A 82 -15.11 5.58 13.75
N GLY A 83 -15.57 5.07 12.60
CA GLY A 83 -16.10 5.92 11.57
C GLY A 83 -17.01 5.18 10.61
N THR A 84 -17.80 5.97 9.91
CA THR A 84 -18.75 5.50 8.89
C THR A 84 -18.42 6.21 7.59
N VAL A 85 -18.34 5.45 6.51
CA VAL A 85 -18.10 6.00 5.17
C VAL A 85 -19.04 5.36 4.17
N ARG A 86 -19.48 6.15 3.19
CA ARG A 86 -20.17 5.63 2.01
C ARG A 86 -19.14 5.42 0.91
N VAL A 87 -19.11 4.22 0.33
CA VAL A 87 -18.23 3.86 -0.78
C VAL A 87 -19.07 3.45 -1.99
N ALA A 88 -18.65 3.86 -3.18
CA ALA A 88 -19.16 3.31 -4.42
C ALA A 88 -18.64 1.87 -4.64
N GLY A 89 -19.26 1.11 -5.54
CA GLY A 89 -18.85 -0.27 -5.84
C GLY A 89 -17.43 -0.42 -6.41
N ASN A 90 -16.77 0.68 -6.79
CA ASN A 90 -15.38 0.74 -7.25
C ASN A 90 -14.43 1.42 -6.24
N GLU A 91 -14.87 1.64 -5.01
CA GLU A 91 -14.13 2.28 -3.93
C GLU A 91 -13.89 1.32 -2.77
N ALA A 92 -12.89 1.65 -1.95
CA ALA A 92 -12.57 0.99 -0.71
C ALA A 92 -12.66 2.00 0.44
N ALA A 93 -13.06 1.52 1.62
CA ALA A 93 -12.93 2.30 2.85
C ALA A 93 -11.50 2.18 3.36
N VAL A 94 -10.84 3.30 3.59
CA VAL A 94 -9.43 3.37 3.99
C VAL A 94 -9.31 4.14 5.31
N VAL A 95 -8.54 3.60 6.24
CA VAL A 95 -8.24 4.20 7.54
C VAL A 95 -6.74 4.26 7.71
N ALA A 96 -6.21 5.43 8.07
CA ALA A 96 -4.82 5.63 8.40
C ALA A 96 -4.67 6.12 9.84
N LEU A 97 -3.71 5.56 10.57
CA LEU A 97 -3.53 5.75 12.00
C LEU A 97 -2.03 5.81 12.31
N PRO A 98 -1.58 6.55 13.33
CA PRO A 98 -0.23 6.40 13.81
C PRO A 98 0.00 4.94 14.23
N GLY A 99 1.09 4.37 13.76
CA GLY A 99 1.49 2.99 14.02
C GLY A 99 1.90 2.79 15.47
N GLN A 100 2.15 1.54 15.82
CA GLN A 100 2.57 1.19 17.18
C GLN A 100 4.07 1.40 17.42
N THR A 101 4.84 1.42 16.32
CA THR A 101 6.25 1.78 16.34
C THR A 101 6.37 3.28 16.05
N PRO A 102 7.19 4.04 16.80
CA PRO A 102 7.46 5.44 16.47
C PRO A 102 7.93 5.58 15.01
N GLY A 103 7.37 6.55 14.28
CA GLY A 103 7.70 6.79 12.87
C GLY A 103 7.07 5.79 11.88
N THR A 104 6.12 4.96 12.33
CA THR A 104 5.29 4.17 11.42
C THR A 104 3.83 4.59 11.49
N ASN A 105 3.08 4.30 10.42
CA ASN A 105 1.64 4.46 10.33
C ASN A 105 0.99 3.14 9.92
N LEU A 106 -0.19 2.88 10.44
CA LEU A 106 -1.02 1.75 10.11
C LEU A 106 -2.05 2.20 9.07
N LEU A 107 -2.04 1.55 7.91
CA LEU A 107 -3.07 1.72 6.88
C LEU A 107 -3.93 0.46 6.83
N ILE A 108 -5.24 0.62 6.82
CA ILE A 108 -6.21 -0.46 6.69
C ILE A 108 -7.14 -0.11 5.53
N SER A 109 -7.34 -1.05 4.61
CA SER A 109 -8.29 -0.92 3.51
C SER A 109 -9.33 -2.02 3.55
N VAL A 110 -10.60 -1.66 3.36
CA VAL A 110 -11.74 -2.57 3.32
C VAL A 110 -12.46 -2.39 1.99
N THR A 111 -12.47 -3.44 1.17
CA THR A 111 -13.12 -3.44 -0.14
C THR A 111 -14.33 -4.37 -0.11
N PRO A 112 -15.56 -3.84 -0.26
CA PRO A 112 -16.77 -4.65 -0.35
C PRO A 112 -17.00 -5.15 -1.78
N PHE A 113 -17.51 -6.37 -1.90
CA PHE A 113 -17.95 -6.98 -3.16
C PHE A 113 -19.34 -7.58 -2.96
N PRO A 114 -20.33 -7.21 -3.79
CA PRO A 114 -21.65 -7.80 -3.71
C PRO A 114 -21.60 -9.24 -4.23
N MET A 115 -22.23 -10.17 -3.52
CA MET A 115 -22.36 -11.56 -3.93
C MET A 115 -23.76 -11.84 -4.50
N PRO A 116 -23.91 -12.79 -5.45
CA PRO A 116 -25.21 -13.11 -6.06
C PRO A 116 -26.28 -13.62 -5.08
N ASP A 117 -25.87 -14.13 -3.92
CA ASP A 117 -26.74 -14.65 -2.86
C ASP A 117 -27.26 -13.56 -1.90
N GLY A 118 -26.94 -12.28 -2.17
CA GLY A 118 -27.31 -11.15 -1.33
C GLY A 118 -26.39 -10.92 -0.14
N THR A 119 -25.25 -11.63 -0.04
CA THR A 119 -24.20 -11.33 0.93
C THR A 119 -23.19 -10.31 0.40
N VAL A 120 -22.39 -9.76 1.31
CA VAL A 120 -21.27 -8.88 0.97
C VAL A 120 -19.98 -9.58 1.37
N GLN A 121 -19.11 -9.76 0.39
CA GLN A 121 -17.76 -10.25 0.58
C GLN A 121 -16.84 -9.06 0.85
N MET A 122 -16.03 -9.11 1.91
CA MET A 122 -15.12 -8.04 2.29
C MET A 122 -13.67 -8.52 2.20
N SER A 123 -12.87 -7.86 1.36
CA SER A 123 -11.42 -8.01 1.37
C SER A 123 -10.82 -6.95 2.28
N ILE A 124 -10.03 -7.37 3.26
CA ILE A 124 -9.34 -6.47 4.18
C ILE A 124 -7.85 -6.64 3.99
N ARG A 125 -7.16 -5.50 3.88
CA ARG A 125 -5.71 -5.45 3.87
C ARG A 125 -5.20 -4.44 4.86
N GLU A 126 -4.02 -4.72 5.37
CA GLU A 126 -3.33 -3.91 6.37
C GLU A 126 -1.87 -3.73 5.97
N ALA A 127 -1.33 -2.53 6.16
CA ALA A 127 0.08 -2.26 5.99
C ALA A 127 0.62 -1.40 7.12
N GLN A 128 1.84 -1.70 7.55
CA GLN A 128 2.65 -0.77 8.34
C GLN A 128 3.56 0.00 7.38
N LEU A 129 3.36 1.31 7.33
CA LEU A 129 4.07 2.26 6.48
C LEU A 129 5.09 3.00 7.32
N SER A 130 6.33 3.16 6.84
CA SER A 130 7.26 4.13 7.40
C SER A 130 6.84 5.55 7.00
N GLU A 131 7.32 6.57 7.72
CA GLU A 131 7.19 7.98 7.30
C GLU A 131 7.64 8.20 5.85
N SER A 132 8.76 7.59 5.44
CA SER A 132 9.25 7.67 4.06
C SER A 132 8.29 7.06 3.02
N ALA A 133 7.50 6.05 3.39
CA ALA A 133 6.50 5.47 2.51
C ALA A 133 5.28 6.39 2.36
N ILE A 134 4.99 7.19 3.38
CA ILE A 134 3.89 8.18 3.39
C ILE A 134 4.29 9.42 2.61
N ASP A 135 5.51 9.93 2.81
CA ASP A 135 6.03 11.08 2.06
C ASP A 135 6.00 10.82 0.55
N LEU A 136 6.26 9.57 0.14
CA LEU A 136 6.13 9.15 -1.24
C LEU A 136 4.66 9.08 -1.71
N ALA A 137 3.75 8.70 -0.82
CA ALA A 137 2.31 8.68 -1.08
C ALA A 137 1.75 10.10 -1.27
N ASP A 138 2.16 11.01 -0.39
CA ASP A 138 1.79 12.43 -0.38
C ASP A 138 2.40 13.15 -1.59
N GLY A 139 3.66 12.87 -1.92
CA GLY A 139 4.33 13.40 -3.11
C GLY A 139 3.75 12.92 -4.45
N GLY A 140 2.89 11.88 -4.43
CA GLY A 140 2.24 11.30 -5.61
C GLY A 140 0.77 11.66 -5.81
N GLU A 141 0.17 12.53 -4.97
CA GLU A 141 -1.29 12.78 -4.94
C GLU A 141 -2.13 11.49 -4.82
N LEU A 142 -1.56 10.42 -4.25
CA LEU A 142 -2.27 9.14 -4.11
C LEU A 142 -3.30 9.20 -2.96
N PHE A 143 -3.16 10.19 -2.07
CA PHE A 143 -4.04 10.42 -0.92
C PHE A 143 -4.18 11.91 -0.59
N PRO A 144 -4.75 12.75 -1.48
CA PRO A 144 -5.08 14.11 -1.09
C PRO A 144 -6.09 14.04 0.06
N ASP A 145 -5.79 14.70 1.17
CA ASP A 145 -6.62 14.79 2.38
C ASP A 145 -6.87 13.47 3.16
N SER A 146 -6.16 12.37 2.85
CA SER A 146 -6.54 11.03 3.39
C SER A 146 -5.77 10.56 4.64
N PHE A 147 -4.79 11.33 5.11
CA PHE A 147 -4.06 11.07 6.35
C PHE A 147 -4.45 12.04 7.46
N GLU A 148 -5.73 12.43 7.58
CA GLU A 148 -6.24 12.79 8.89
C GLU A 148 -6.25 11.51 9.72
N PRO A 149 -5.33 11.35 10.71
CA PRO A 149 -5.30 10.15 11.51
C PRO A 149 -6.67 9.96 12.16
N ASP A 150 -7.13 8.71 12.18
CA ASP A 150 -8.39 8.30 12.81
C ASP A 150 -9.67 8.63 12.02
N ARG A 151 -9.58 8.95 10.72
CA ARG A 151 -10.72 9.11 9.83
C ARG A 151 -10.86 7.96 8.83
N VAL A 152 -12.11 7.61 8.48
CA VAL A 152 -12.43 6.61 7.45
C VAL A 152 -12.78 7.34 6.14
N ASN A 153 -12.04 7.06 5.08
CA ASN A 153 -12.16 7.72 3.78
C ASN A 153 -12.56 6.74 2.68
N ALA A 154 -13.28 7.22 1.66
CA ALA A 154 -13.60 6.45 0.46
C ALA A 154 -12.53 6.73 -0.60
N ILE A 155 -11.82 5.69 -1.03
CA ILE A 155 -10.71 5.81 -1.99
C ILE A 155 -10.94 4.82 -3.15
N PRO A 156 -10.78 5.23 -4.42
CA PRO A 156 -10.91 4.32 -5.56
C PRO A 156 -9.96 3.11 -5.45
N ILE A 157 -10.47 1.91 -5.69
CA ILE A 157 -9.70 0.65 -5.62
C ILE A 157 -8.42 0.70 -6.45
N PRO A 158 -8.43 1.19 -7.72
CA PRO A 158 -7.21 1.26 -8.52
C PRO A 158 -6.11 2.10 -7.86
N ARG A 159 -6.48 3.15 -7.12
CA ARG A 159 -5.52 4.02 -6.42
C ARG A 159 -4.90 3.31 -5.22
N VAL A 160 -5.70 2.57 -4.45
CA VAL A 160 -5.21 1.73 -3.34
C VAL A 160 -4.23 0.68 -3.86
N GLU A 161 -4.54 0.02 -4.98
CA GLU A 161 -3.66 -0.97 -5.58
C GLU A 161 -2.36 -0.35 -6.12
N SER A 162 -2.42 0.79 -6.81
CA SER A 162 -1.20 1.49 -7.25
C SER A 162 -0.31 1.89 -6.07
N PHE A 163 -0.89 2.36 -4.97
CA PHE A 163 -0.13 2.68 -3.77
C PHE A 163 0.53 1.43 -3.16
N ARG A 164 -0.20 0.31 -3.11
CA ARG A 164 0.35 -0.97 -2.66
C ARG A 164 1.54 -1.39 -3.52
N GLU A 165 1.40 -1.38 -4.84
CA GLU A 165 2.46 -1.77 -5.77
C GLU A 165 3.73 -0.93 -5.58
N VAL A 166 3.57 0.40 -5.43
CA VAL A 166 4.70 1.31 -5.20
C VAL A 166 5.40 1.02 -3.87
N THR A 167 4.64 0.81 -2.79
CA THR A 167 5.20 0.57 -1.44
C THR A 167 5.81 -0.82 -1.28
N GLU A 168 5.24 -1.84 -1.92
CA GLU A 168 5.82 -3.19 -1.98
C GLU A 168 7.12 -3.20 -2.79
N TRP A 169 7.16 -2.51 -3.94
CA TRP A 169 8.35 -2.45 -4.81
C TRP A 169 9.56 -1.85 -4.09
N LEU A 170 9.33 -0.88 -3.21
CA LEU A 170 10.40 -0.26 -2.41
C LEU A 170 10.90 -1.14 -1.27
N THR A 171 10.28 -2.30 -1.03
CA THR A 171 10.59 -3.23 0.07
C THR A 171 10.52 -2.62 1.47
N THR A 172 9.93 -1.42 1.60
CA THR A 172 9.74 -0.70 2.87
C THR A 172 8.46 -1.10 3.59
N THR A 173 7.59 -1.87 2.93
CA THR A 173 6.23 -2.15 3.41
C THR A 173 5.82 -3.58 3.08
N THR A 174 5.25 -4.27 4.06
CA THR A 174 4.57 -5.55 3.86
C THR A 174 3.07 -5.35 4.06
N TRP A 175 2.29 -5.79 3.07
CA TRP A 175 0.84 -5.80 3.15
C TRP A 175 0.36 -7.18 3.63
N ILE A 176 -0.40 -7.18 4.71
CA ILE A 176 -1.07 -8.35 5.27
C ILE A 176 -2.48 -8.38 4.71
N SER A 177 -2.83 -9.47 4.02
CA SER A 177 -4.21 -9.72 3.58
C SER A 177 -4.88 -10.68 4.55
N TYR A 178 -6.04 -10.30 5.06
CA TYR A 178 -6.84 -11.16 5.92
C TYR A 178 -7.70 -12.14 5.10
N PRO A 179 -8.10 -13.29 5.68
CA PRO A 179 -9.09 -14.15 5.08
C PRO A 179 -10.33 -13.35 4.70
N THR A 180 -10.85 -13.59 3.49
CA THR A 180 -12.00 -12.87 3.02
C THR A 180 -13.20 -13.13 3.93
N MET A 181 -13.81 -12.06 4.42
CA MET A 181 -14.99 -12.17 5.29
C MET A 181 -16.24 -12.11 4.44
N VAL A 182 -17.26 -12.87 4.82
CA VAL A 182 -18.58 -12.83 4.18
C VAL A 182 -19.60 -12.56 5.27
N ALA A 183 -20.37 -11.49 5.11
CA ALA A 183 -21.44 -11.12 6.03
C ALA A 183 -22.72 -10.91 5.23
N ARG A 184 -23.89 -11.16 5.85
CA ARG A 184 -25.14 -10.70 5.24
C ARG A 184 -25.23 -9.18 5.31
N ASP A 185 -26.09 -8.63 4.48
CA ASP A 185 -26.34 -7.20 4.46
C ASP A 185 -26.73 -6.66 5.85
N GLY A 186 -25.94 -5.71 6.36
CA GLY A 186 -26.12 -5.10 7.68
C GLY A 186 -25.54 -5.89 8.86
N GLU A 187 -24.99 -7.09 8.65
CA GLU A 187 -24.30 -7.85 9.71
C GLU A 187 -22.86 -7.35 9.92
N SER A 188 -22.40 -7.38 11.18
CA SER A 188 -21.02 -7.09 11.52
C SER A 188 -20.16 -8.34 11.32
N ALA A 189 -19.01 -8.19 10.68
CA ALA A 189 -17.93 -9.16 10.72
C ALA A 189 -16.88 -8.70 11.75
N HIS A 190 -16.50 -9.60 12.64
CA HIS A 190 -15.51 -9.34 13.67
C HIS A 190 -14.31 -10.26 13.49
N PHE A 191 -13.11 -9.69 13.53
CA PHE A 191 -11.87 -10.46 13.54
C PHE A 191 -10.83 -9.81 14.44
N VAL A 192 -9.94 -10.66 14.96
CA VAL A 192 -8.84 -10.23 15.82
C VAL A 192 -7.55 -10.62 15.14
N SER A 193 -6.66 -9.65 14.95
CA SER A 193 -5.28 -9.92 14.57
C SER A 193 -4.37 -9.71 15.77
N LYS A 194 -3.29 -10.49 15.81
CA LYS A 194 -2.23 -10.32 16.80
C LYS A 194 -0.96 -9.92 16.09
N ILE A 195 -0.24 -8.97 16.66
CA ILE A 195 1.04 -8.51 16.17
C ILE A 195 2.04 -8.60 17.31
N SER A 196 3.13 -9.32 17.07
CA SER A 196 4.28 -9.29 17.97
C SER A 196 5.08 -8.01 17.71
N LYS A 197 5.55 -7.36 18.78
CA LYS A 197 6.65 -6.39 18.61
C LYS A 197 7.87 -7.18 18.10
N PRO A 198 8.69 -6.62 17.19
CA PRO A 198 9.92 -7.28 16.77
C PRO A 198 10.79 -7.64 17.98
N GLY A 199 11.07 -8.94 18.17
CA GLY A 199 11.89 -9.44 19.28
C GLY A 199 11.18 -9.63 20.62
N ALA A 200 9.85 -9.46 20.69
CA ALA A 200 9.10 -9.63 21.94
C ALA A 200 8.66 -11.09 22.20
N PRO A 201 8.62 -11.52 23.48
CA PRO A 201 8.06 -12.81 23.88
C PRO A 201 6.55 -12.90 23.60
N GLU A 202 5.98 -14.11 23.57
CA GLU A 202 4.56 -14.36 23.26
C GLU A 202 3.57 -13.60 24.15
N ASP A 203 3.99 -13.26 25.37
CA ASP A 203 3.17 -12.58 26.37
C ASP A 203 3.11 -11.06 26.20
N ASP A 204 3.83 -10.48 25.23
CA ASP A 204 3.85 -9.04 24.92
C ASP A 204 3.27 -8.76 23.52
N TRP A 205 2.28 -9.57 23.13
CA TRP A 205 1.57 -9.46 21.87
C TRP A 205 0.49 -8.37 21.94
N LEU A 206 0.49 -7.50 20.93
CA LEU A 206 -0.53 -6.49 20.77
C LEU A 206 -1.66 -7.06 19.93
N GLY A 207 -2.89 -6.83 20.36
CA GLY A 207 -4.09 -7.21 19.64
C GLY A 207 -4.69 -6.04 18.90
N LYS A 208 -5.31 -6.37 17.79
CA LYS A 208 -6.19 -5.48 17.06
C LYS A 208 -7.50 -6.21 16.89
N SER A 209 -8.57 -5.69 17.47
CA SER A 209 -9.92 -6.14 17.14
C SER A 209 -10.53 -5.19 16.15
N TYR A 210 -11.12 -5.78 15.11
CA TYR A 210 -11.79 -5.10 14.04
C TYR A 210 -13.24 -5.56 14.05
N GLU A 211 -14.17 -4.62 14.15
CA GLU A 211 -15.56 -4.83 13.82
C GLU A 211 -15.88 -4.00 12.57
N ILE A 212 -16.28 -4.67 11.49
CA ILE A 212 -16.64 -4.02 10.23
C ILE A 212 -18.06 -4.42 9.91
N ARG A 213 -18.93 -3.43 9.73
CA ARG A 213 -20.30 -3.64 9.25
C ARG A 213 -20.44 -3.04 7.87
N THR A 214 -21.00 -3.83 6.96
CA THR A 214 -21.31 -3.41 5.59
C THR A 214 -22.82 -3.41 5.38
N LYS A 215 -23.32 -2.34 4.78
CA LYS A 215 -24.71 -2.23 4.36
C LYS A 215 -24.79 -1.81 2.91
N SER A 216 -25.45 -2.60 2.07
CA SER A 216 -25.72 -2.30 0.67
C SER A 216 -26.71 -1.14 0.57
N LEU A 217 -26.47 -0.26 -0.39
CA LEU A 217 -27.31 0.91 -0.66
C LEU A 217 -28.06 0.73 -1.97
N THR A 218 -29.16 1.47 -2.13
CA THR A 218 -30.06 1.36 -3.29
C THR A 218 -29.43 1.81 -4.60
N ASP A 219 -28.32 2.55 -4.56
CA ASP A 219 -27.57 3.01 -5.72
C ASP A 219 -26.42 2.06 -6.13
N GLY A 220 -26.33 0.89 -5.49
CA GLY A 220 -25.24 -0.07 -5.74
C GLY A 220 -23.94 0.27 -5.00
N GLY A 221 -23.94 1.29 -4.15
CA GLY A 221 -22.86 1.56 -3.19
C GLY A 221 -23.03 0.79 -1.88
N PHE A 222 -22.10 1.04 -0.96
CA PHE A 222 -22.10 0.47 0.39
C PHE A 222 -21.90 1.56 1.43
N GLN A 223 -22.54 1.41 2.59
CA GLN A 223 -22.12 2.07 3.81
C GLN A 223 -21.24 1.09 4.60
N ILE A 224 -20.05 1.54 4.98
CA ILE A 224 -19.09 0.79 5.78
C ILE A 224 -18.93 1.49 7.13
N ASP A 225 -19.29 0.79 8.20
CA ASP A 225 -18.96 1.21 9.56
C ASP A 225 -17.73 0.41 10.01
N VAL A 226 -16.68 1.13 10.39
CA VAL A 226 -15.42 0.56 10.91
C VAL A 226 -15.30 0.92 12.39
N ASP A 227 -15.08 -0.07 13.22
CA ASP A 227 -14.70 0.08 14.63
C ASP A 227 -13.43 -0.74 14.88
N LEU A 228 -12.32 -0.04 15.03
CA LEU A 228 -11.00 -0.60 15.29
C LEU A 228 -10.62 -0.32 16.73
N ASP A 229 -10.25 -1.35 17.47
CA ASP A 229 -9.69 -1.24 18.81
C ASP A 229 -8.30 -1.88 18.84
N LEU A 230 -7.27 -1.04 18.93
CA LEU A 230 -5.88 -1.43 19.17
C LEU A 230 -5.68 -1.49 20.68
N ARG A 231 -5.30 -2.66 21.21
CA ARG A 231 -5.06 -2.86 22.64
C ARG A 231 -4.04 -3.96 22.89
N GLU A 232 -3.38 -3.92 24.04
CA GLU A 232 -2.58 -5.06 24.51
C GLU A 232 -3.48 -6.28 24.76
N LEU A 233 -3.08 -7.45 24.25
CA LEU A 233 -3.74 -8.71 24.60
C LEU A 233 -3.07 -9.22 25.87
N LYS A 234 -3.76 -9.10 27.00
CA LYS A 234 -3.38 -9.75 28.25
C LYS A 234 -3.81 -11.21 28.26
#